data_AF-A0A7Y4H4D0-F1
#
_entry.id   AF-A0A7Y4H4D0-F1
#
_cell.length_a   1.000
_cell.length_b   1.000
_cell.length_c   1.000
_cell.angle_alpha   90.00
_cell.angle_beta   90.00
_cell.angle_gamma   90.00
#
_symmetry.space_group_name_H-M   'P 1'
#
loop_
_entity.id
_entity.type
_entity.pdbx_description
1 polymer ?
#
loop_
_entity_poly.entity_id
_entity_poly.type
_entity_poly.pdbx_seq_one_letter_code
_entity_poly.pdbx_strand_id
1 'polypeptide(L)' 'MADSVYKVIEVIGTSTESWEKAAAGAVSRAGETLRDLRVAEVMKLDLQLDASGKVEAYRAKLSLSFKFEGS' A
#
# COMPACT_ATOMS: atom_id res chain seq x y z
N MET A 1 21.18 20.22 7.26
CA MET A 1 20.04 19.39 7.73
C MET A 1 20.60 18.05 8.15
N ALA A 2 20.12 17.45 9.23
CA ALA A 2 20.49 16.08 9.54
C ALA A 2 19.90 15.14 8.48
N ASP A 3 20.66 14.12 8.08
CA ASP A 3 20.19 13.12 7.14
C ASP A 3 18.97 12.39 7.72
N SER A 4 17.91 12.24 6.91
CA SER A 4 16.68 11.58 7.34
C SER A 4 16.70 10.11 6.90
N VAL A 5 16.48 9.20 7.85
CA VAL A 5 16.34 7.77 7.57
C VAL A 5 14.87 7.43 7.41
N TYR A 6 14.54 6.58 6.44
CA TYR A 6 13.19 6.12 6.16
C TYR A 6 13.13 4.61 6.21
N LYS A 7 12.02 4.09 6.73
CA LYS A 7 11.68 2.68 6.60
C LYS A 7 10.73 2.51 5.43
N VAL A 8 10.98 1.47 4.64
CA VAL A 8 10.13 1.10 3.51
C VAL A 8 9.52 -0.26 3.81
N ILE A 9 8.22 -0.40 3.56
CA ILE A 9 7.50 -1.67 3.67
C ILE A 9 6.66 -1.91 2.41
N GLU A 10 6.42 -3.17 2.07
CA GLU A 10 5.42 -3.53 1.06
C GLU A 10 4.08 -3.84 1.71
N VAL A 11 3.01 -3.30 1.15
CA VAL A 11 1.63 -3.65 1.51
C VAL A 11 0.82 -3.96 0.26
N ILE A 12 -0.25 -4.74 0.41
CA ILE A 12 -1.17 -5.02 -0.69
C ILE A 12 -2.57 -4.59 -0.25
N GLY A 13 -3.10 -3.58 -0.92
CA GLY A 13 -4.51 -3.20 -0.80
C GLY A 13 -5.37 -4.04 -1.74
N THR A 14 -6.61 -4.29 -1.35
CA THR A 14 -7.60 -4.98 -2.18
C THR A 14 -8.91 -4.21 -2.23
N SER A 15 -9.62 -4.29 -3.35
CA SER A 15 -10.95 -3.72 -3.52
C SER A 15 -11.71 -4.48 -4.60
N THR A 16 -13.02 -4.61 -4.46
CA THR A 16 -13.89 -5.16 -5.50
C THR A 16 -14.23 -4.14 -6.60
N GLU A 17 -13.85 -2.87 -6.42
CA GLU A 17 -14.27 -1.77 -7.29
C GLU A 17 -13.17 -1.31 -8.25
N SER A 18 -11.97 -0.97 -7.74
CA SER A 18 -10.87 -0.50 -8.57
C SER A 18 -9.50 -0.57 -7.88
N TRP A 19 -8.42 -0.44 -8.66
CA TRP A 19 -7.06 -0.36 -8.10
C TRP A 19 -6.82 0.91 -7.30
N GLU A 20 -7.41 2.05 -7.68
CA GLU A 20 -7.32 3.31 -6.95
C GLU A 20 -7.94 3.18 -5.57
N LYS A 21 -9.11 2.52 -5.47
CA LYS A 21 -9.76 2.26 -4.18
C LYS A 21 -8.94 1.30 -3.33
N ALA A 22 -8.36 0.26 -3.94
CA ALA A 22 -7.45 -0.66 -3.24
C ALA A 22 -6.21 0.06 -2.69
N ALA A 23 -5.58 0.91 -3.49
CA ALA A 23 -4.41 1.67 -3.09
C ALA A 23 -4.73 2.68 -1.97
N ALA A 24 -5.79 3.47 -2.13
CA ALA A 24 -6.23 4.42 -1.11
C ALA A 24 -6.57 3.73 0.22
N GLY A 25 -7.23 2.57 0.16
CA GLY A 25 -7.55 1.75 1.32
C GLY A 25 -6.29 1.27 2.06
N ALA A 26 -5.28 0.79 1.34
CA ALA A 26 -4.01 0.38 1.94
C ALA A 26 -3.28 1.54 2.63
N VAL A 27 -3.21 2.70 1.99
CA VAL A 27 -2.59 3.91 2.57
C VAL A 27 -3.35 4.36 3.82
N SER A 28 -4.69 4.39 3.76
CA SER A 28 -5.53 4.77 4.90
C SER A 28 -5.29 3.85 6.09
N ARG A 29 -5.32 2.52 5.87
CA ARG A 29 -5.12 1.53 6.94
C ARG A 29 -3.70 1.60 7.52
N ALA A 30 -2.69 1.77 6.67
CA ALA A 30 -1.31 1.92 7.12
C ALA A 30 -1.11 3.20 7.96
N GLY A 31 -1.77 4.30 7.58
CA GLY A 31 -1.71 5.57 8.30
C GLY A 31 -2.30 5.55 9.70
N GLU A 32 -3.09 4.53 10.06
CA GLU A 32 -3.59 4.36 11.43
C GLU A 32 -2.48 4.00 12.43
N THR A 33 -1.40 3.37 11.96
CA THR A 33 -0.30 2.88 12.84
C THR A 33 1.06 3.46 12.48
N LEU A 34 1.30 3.79 11.20
CA LEU A 34 2.56 4.34 10.73
C LEU A 34 2.48 5.86 10.67
N ARG A 35 3.30 6.51 11.50
CA ARG A 35 3.44 7.97 11.53
C ARG A 35 4.38 8.43 10.43
N ASP A 36 4.23 9.69 10.02
CA ASP A 36 5.08 10.31 9.00
C ASP A 36 5.16 9.51 7.69
N LEU A 37 4.04 8.94 7.24
CA LEU A 37 3.93 8.35 5.91
C LEU A 37 4.09 9.46 4.87
N ARG A 38 5.04 9.31 3.93
CA ARG A 38 5.37 10.37 2.96
C ARG A 38 5.14 9.96 1.51
N VAL A 39 5.45 8.71 1.18
CA VAL A 39 5.34 8.21 -0.19
C VAL A 39 4.65 6.86 -0.18
N ALA A 40 3.72 6.69 -1.12
CA ALA A 40 3.13 5.41 -1.48
C ALA A 40 3.32 5.22 -2.98
N GLU A 41 4.17 4.26 -3.37
CA GLU A 41 4.47 3.97 -4.76
C GLU A 41 3.79 2.68 -5.19
N VAL A 42 3.06 2.72 -6.31
CA VAL A 42 2.47 1.50 -6.89
C VAL A 42 3.57 0.68 -7.54
N MET A 43 3.81 -0.52 -6.99
CA MET A 43 4.80 -1.46 -7.54
C MET A 43 4.16 -2.40 -8.57
N LYS A 44 2.94 -2.84 -8.30
CA LYS A 44 2.23 -3.81 -9.14
C LYS A 44 0.73 -3.69 -8.98
N LEU A 45 0.03 -3.78 -10.10
CA LEU A 45 -1.40 -3.96 -10.17
C LEU A 45 -1.69 -5.36 -10.71
N ASP A 46 -2.52 -6.11 -10.00
CA ASP A 46 -3.01 -7.40 -10.47
C ASP A 46 -4.45 -7.67 -10.00
N LEU A 47 -4.98 -8.82 -10.39
CA LEU A 47 -6.36 -9.24 -10.13
C LEU A 47 -6.33 -10.55 -9.33
N GLN A 48 -7.18 -10.63 -8.32
CA GLN A 48 -7.54 -11.88 -7.66
C GLN A 48 -8.68 -12.52 -8.45
N LEU A 49 -8.54 -13.82 -8.73
CA LEU A 49 -9.57 -14.62 -9.40
C LEU A 49 -10.22 -15.56 -8.40
N ASP A 50 -11.53 -15.77 -8.55
CA ASP A 50 -12.26 -16.80 -7.83
C ASP A 50 -11.97 -18.20 -8.42
N ALA A 51 -12.55 -19.24 -7.81
CA ALA A 51 -12.40 -20.62 -8.26
C ALA A 51 -12.94 -20.88 -9.67
N SER A 52 -13.78 -20.00 -10.21
CA SER A 52 -14.32 -20.05 -11.57
C SER A 52 -13.50 -19.25 -12.59
N GLY A 53 -12.43 -18.59 -12.14
CA GLY A 53 -11.57 -17.75 -12.98
C GLY A 53 -12.11 -16.34 -13.24
N LYS A 54 -13.17 -15.92 -12.53
CA LYS A 54 -13.70 -14.55 -12.64
C LYS A 54 -12.96 -13.61 -11.70
N VAL A 55 -12.89 -12.34 -12.08
CA VAL A 55 -12.28 -11.30 -11.24
C VAL A 55 -13.10 -11.12 -9.97
N GLU A 56 -12.45 -11.36 -8.83
CA GLU A 56 -13.02 -11.20 -7.49
C GLU A 56 -12.60 -9.86 -6.87
N ALA A 57 -11.33 -9.47 -7.03
CA ALA A 57 -10.81 -8.22 -6.48
C ALA A 57 -9.63 -7.66 -7.28
N TYR A 58 -9.53 -6.33 -7.31
CA TYR A 58 -8.38 -5.57 -7.75
C TYR A 58 -7.38 -5.47 -6.60
N ARG A 59 -6.11 -5.77 -6.85
CA ARG A 59 -5.06 -5.66 -5.84
C ARG A 59 -3.99 -4.66 -6.29
N ALA A 60 -3.65 -3.74 -5.40
CA ALA A 60 -2.59 -2.78 -5.59
C ALA A 60 -1.48 -3.06 -4.56
N LYS A 61 -0.33 -3.54 -5.04
CA LYS A 61 0.88 -3.65 -4.22
C LYS A 61 1.56 -2.29 -4.17
N LEU A 62 1.78 -1.79 -2.96
CA LEU A 62 2.41 -0.49 -2.70
C LEU A 62 3.71 -0.65 -1.92
N SER A 63 4.71 0.15 -2.27
CA SER A 63 5.86 0.45 -1.44
C SER A 63 5.55 1.70 -0.63
N LEU A 64 5.47 1.59 0.70
CA LEU A 64 5.20 2.71 1.59
C LEU A 64 6.48 3.13 2.29
N SER A 65 6.83 4.41 2.18
CA SER A 65 7.93 5.02 2.92
C SER A 65 7.41 5.94 4.02
N PHE A 66 7.99 5.78 5.20
CA PHE A 66 7.70 6.60 6.37
C PHE A 66 8.99 6.85 7.15
N LYS A 67 9.03 7.97 7.87
CA LYS A 67 10.23 8.36 8.60
C LYS A 67 10.57 7.30 9.65
N PHE A 68 11.84 6.90 9.72
CA PHE A 68 12.30 5.97 10.74
C PHE A 68 12.44 6.71 12.07
N GLU A 69 11.61 6.33 13.04
CA GLU A 69 11.74 6.78 14.41
C GLU A 69 12.75 5.87 15.12
N GLY A 70 14.03 6.20 15.01
CA GLY A 70 15.11 5.61 15.79
C GLY A 70 15.51 6.56 16.92
N SER A 71 15.40 6.09 18.16
CA SER A 71 15.98 6.74 19.35
C SER A 71 17.50 6.76 19.28
#